data_AF-A0A969AFE0-F1
#
_entry.id   AF-A0A969AFE0-F1
#
_cell.length_a   1.000
_cell.length_b   1.000
_cell.length_c   1.000
_cell.angle_alpha   90.00
_cell.angle_beta   90.00
_cell.angle_gamma   90.00
#
_symmetry.space_group_name_H-M   'P 1'
#
loop_
_entity.id
_entity.type
_entity.pdbx_description
1 polymer ?
#
loop_
_entity_poly.entity_id
_entity_poly.type
_entity_poly.pdbx_seq_one_letter_code
_entity_poly.pdbx_strand_id
1 'polypeptide(L)' 'MLETSPDIESIKKLAQQIPEKLPYLKMLVLFGSRATGNSNNHSDWDFAVLYENKQDNSDTKAC' A
#
# COMPACT_ATOMS: atom_id res chain seq x y z
N MET A 1 1.68 20.19 -19.72
CA MET A 1 1.61 20.32 -18.26
C MET A 1 2.69 19.42 -17.69
N LEU A 2 3.60 19.94 -16.86
CA LEU A 2 4.55 19.09 -16.13
C LEU A 2 3.72 18.32 -15.10
N GLU A 3 3.41 17.06 -15.39
CA GLU A 3 2.82 16.13 -14.42
C GLU A 3 3.85 15.93 -13.30
N THR A 4 3.81 16.80 -12.29
CA THR A 4 4.65 16.67 -11.11
C THR A 4 4.18 15.46 -10.34
N SER A 5 5.10 14.53 -10.05
CA SER A 5 4.76 13.36 -9.26
C SER A 5 4.18 13.79 -7.90
N PRO A 6 3.16 13.08 -7.38
CA PRO A 6 2.58 13.39 -6.09
C PRO A 6 3.63 13.33 -4.98
N ASP A 7 3.57 14.29 -4.07
CA ASP A 7 4.43 14.33 -2.89
C ASP A 7 4.01 13.26 -1.86
N ILE A 8 4.91 12.94 -0.93
CA ILE A 8 4.69 11.91 0.09
C ILE A 8 3.50 12.23 1.00
N GLU A 9 3.24 13.50 1.30
CA GLU A 9 2.14 13.91 2.19
C GLU A 9 0.79 13.71 1.49
N SER A 10 0.70 14.06 0.21
CA SER A 10 -0.45 13.78 -0.65
C SER A 10 -0.74 12.27 -0.71
N ILE A 11 0.31 11.45 -0.83
CA ILE A 11 0.18 9.98 -0.86
C ILE A 11 -0.33 9.45 0.48
N LYS A 12 0.20 9.93 1.61
CA LYS A 12 -0.28 9.54 2.94
C LYS A 12 -1.76 9.88 3.13
N LYS A 13 -2.19 11.06 2.67
CA LYS A 13 -3.59 11.47 2.73
C LYS A 13 -4.49 10.57 1.89
N LEU A 14 -4.06 10.20 0.69
CA LEU A 14 -4.79 9.23 -0.15
C LEU A 14 -4.82 7.83 0.47
N ALA A 15 -3.73 7.41 1.11
CA ALA A 15 -3.62 6.10 1.75
C ALA A 15 -4.64 5.91 2.88
N GLN A 16 -5.09 7.00 3.53
CA GLN A 16 -6.15 6.96 4.55
C GLN A 16 -7.51 6.47 4.00
N GLN A 17 -7.73 6.55 2.68
CA GLN A 17 -8.96 6.07 2.04
C GLN A 17 -8.89 4.58 1.67
N ILE A 18 -7.73 3.95 1.81
CA ILE A 18 -7.53 2.56 1.41
C ILE A 18 -8.33 1.57 2.27
N PRO A 19 -8.44 1.72 3.62
CA PRO A 19 -9.22 0.79 4.43
C PRO A 19 -10.70 0.67 4.00
N GLU A 20 -11.30 1.74 3.46
CA GLU A 20 -12.67 1.71 2.94
C GLU A 20 -12.80 0.85 1.67
N LYS A 21 -11.74 0.82 0.84
CA LYS A 21 -11.73 0.12 -0.46
C LYS A 21 -11.13 -1.28 -0.39
N LEU A 22 -10.15 -1.47 0.51
CA LEU A 22 -9.37 -2.69 0.71
C LEU A 22 -9.33 -3.00 2.21
N PRO A 23 -10.43 -3.44 2.81
CA PRO A 23 -10.56 -3.60 4.27
C PRO A 23 -9.60 -4.63 4.87
N TYR A 24 -9.04 -5.53 4.06
CA TYR A 24 -8.08 -6.54 4.53
C TYR A 24 -6.62 -6.09 4.38
N LEU A 25 -6.35 -4.90 3.85
CA LEU A 25 -5.00 -4.39 3.75
C LEU A 25 -4.53 -3.93 5.12
N LYS A 26 -3.54 -4.62 5.67
CA LYS A 26 -2.96 -4.33 6.98
C LYS A 26 -1.84 -3.30 6.91
N MET A 27 -1.05 -3.33 5.82
CA MET A 27 0.06 -2.41 5.64
C MET A 27 0.36 -2.20 4.16
N LEU A 28 0.69 -0.96 3.81
CA LEU A 28 1.18 -0.54 2.50
C LEU A 28 2.53 0.14 2.69
N VAL A 29 3.56 -0.32 1.98
CA VAL A 29 4.91 0.24 2.05
C VAL A 29 5.33 0.71 0.66
N LEU A 30 5.64 1.99 0.53
CA LEU A 30 6.34 2.55 -0.63
C LEU A 30 7.83 2.21 -0.50
N PHE A 31 8.42 1.57 -1.51
CA PHE A 31 9.85 1.30 -1.57
C PHE A 31 10.43 1.74 -2.92
N GLY A 32 11.69 1.43 -3.18
CA GLY A 32 12.35 1.74 -4.46
C GLY A 32 12.79 3.20 -4.59
N SER A 33 12.95 3.65 -5.85
CA SER A 33 13.56 4.94 -6.18
C SER A 33 12.77 6.14 -5.62
N ARG A 34 11.44 6.04 -5.60
CA ARG A 34 10.55 7.08 -5.07
C ARG A 34 10.55 7.18 -3.55
N ALA A 35 10.85 6.07 -2.84
CA ALA A 35 11.02 6.09 -1.39
C ALA A 35 12.39 6.66 -0.97
N THR A 36 13.42 6.44 -1.79
CA THR A 36 14.81 6.86 -1.51
C THR A 36 15.13 8.26 -2.03
N GLY A 37 14.23 8.89 -2.79
CA GLY A 37 14.44 10.19 -3.40
C GLY A 37 15.30 10.16 -4.67
N ASN A 38 15.69 8.98 -5.17
CA ASN A 38 16.46 8.80 -6.40
C ASN A 38 15.57 8.53 -7.63
N SER A 39 14.37 9.13 -7.66
CA SER A 39 13.38 8.98 -8.72
C SER A 39 13.40 10.16 -9.69
N ASN A 40 13.02 9.90 -10.94
CA ASN A 40 12.73 10.91 -11.95
C ASN A 40 11.26 10.81 -12.41
N ASN A 41 10.87 11.69 -13.34
CA ASN A 41 9.50 11.74 -13.86
C ASN A 41 9.05 10.45 -14.58
N HIS A 42 9.99 9.57 -14.94
CA HIS A 42 9.74 8.29 -15.60
C HIS A 42 9.87 7.09 -14.66
N SER A 43 10.15 7.31 -13.37
CA SER A 43 10.28 6.22 -12.40
C SER A 43 8.92 5.63 -12.07
N ASP A 44 8.82 4.31 -12.04
CA ASP A 44 7.62 3.60 -11.61
C ASP A 44 7.38 3.74 -10.10
N TRP A 45 6.25 3.21 -9.63
CA TRP A 45 5.87 3.19 -8.21
C TRP A 45 5.92 1.76 -7.68
N ASP A 46 6.80 1.51 -6.72
CA ASP A 46 6.98 0.20 -6.11
C ASP A 46 6.27 0.13 -4.75
N PHE A 47 5.29 -0.77 -4.63
CA PHE A 47 4.55 -0.98 -3.38
C PHE A 47 4.61 -2.43 -2.92
N ALA A 48 4.88 -2.61 -1.63
CA ALA A 48 4.71 -3.87 -0.93
C ALA A 48 3.42 -3.80 -0.12
N VAL A 49 2.61 -4.86 -0.20
CA VAL A 49 1.32 -4.97 0.50
C VAL A 49 1.35 -6.14 1.46
N LEU A 50 0.84 -5.91 2.66
CA LEU A 50 0.55 -6.98 3.62
C LEU A 50 -0.96 -7.00 3.85
N TYR A 51 -1.57 -8.14 3.57
CA TYR A 51 -2.96 -8.40 3.89
C TYR A 51 -3.09 -9.12 5.23
N GLU A 52 -4.20 -8.88 5.92
CA GLU A 52 -4.60 -9.71 7.05
C GLU A 52 -5.09 -11.07 6.53
N ASN A 53 -4.44 -12.14 6.96
CA ASN A 53 -4.93 -13.48 6.70
C ASN A 53 -6.17 -13.73 7.56
N LYS A 54 -7.33 -13.88 6.92
CA LYS A 54 -8.48 -14.52 7.56
C LYS A 54 -8.19 -16.01 7.68
N GLN A 55 -7.47 -16.41 8.72
CA GLN A 55 -7.54 -17.79 9.16
C GLN A 55 -8.92 -17.94 9.81
N ASP A 56 -9.92 -18.40 9.06
CA ASP A 56 -11.17 -18.86 9.65
C ASP A 56 -10.82 -20.06 10.53
N ASN A 57 -10.74 -19.84 11.84
CA ASN A 57 -10.60 -20.92 12.82
C ASN A 57 -11.95 -21.65 12.96
N SER A 58 -12.44 -22.25 11.87
CA SER A 58 -13.64 -23.10 11.92
C SER A 58 -13.34 -24.59 11.98
N ASP A 59 -12.10 -25.04 11.74
CA ASP A 59 -11.79 -26.47 11.65
C ASP A 59 -10.74 -26.91 12.67
N THR A 60 -11.17 -27.10 13.92
CA THR A 60 -10.75 -28.22 14.79
C THR A 60 -11.66 -28.32 16.02
N LYS A 61 -12.96 -28.46 15.78
CA LYS A 61 -13.84 -29.25 16.65
C LYS A 61 -14.68 -30.16 15.77
N ALA A 62 -14.19 -31.38 15.54
CA ALA A 62 -15.03 -32.50 15.14
C ALA A 62 -14.37 -33.82 15.57
N CYS A 63 -15.04 -34.46 16.54
CA CYS A 63 -14.88 -35.82 17.08
C CYS A 63 -13.61 -36.13 17.89
#